data_AF-A0A1W9W6W8-F1
#
_entry.id   AF-A0A1W9W6W8-F1
#
_cell.length_a   1.000
_cell.length_b   1.000
_cell.length_c   1.000
_cell.angle_alpha   90.00
_cell.angle_beta   90.00
_cell.angle_gamma   90.00
#
_symmetry.space_group_name_H-M   'P 1'
#
loop_
_entity.id
_entity.type
_entity.pdbx_description
1 polymer ?
#
loop_
_entity_poly.entity_id
_entity_poly.type
_entity_poly.pdbx_seq_one_letter_code
_entity_poly.pdbx_strand_id
1 'polypeptide(L)'
;MDHRRTFIFRLVFWTLLIPLLFTCPFNTVAASTVKRPPNKEQLTPTQQHSGELLAYLLKVVLGRAGQPKSREDWRVRAMDEPLDFDHIVKVMTDPEKNPLDFMVLDTDILALSRVLFHYDERLSLYKGDYGITSIYPAPEILAIRLFLLKKINAGEKMDLDAFMRREANLLNEAYQTSPEDLAATRLSAGEMKFLRDIFQNDPGFYRYLTCPFLLKEIAETGILVPGEITEKIIQSADYTPFRYKCFGCGKNRDAVKIAILPSMTQEFIHDKNLPSLSEYGFKPTEFLENIFIKLKKEILDKTRENLKKNLTKPPYPKLTQAQWRNLWHRITQHDIAFYIEDTRPLVIYPENAIKVINEVSPEADFTVILLGKNTYRAIYFDPTRDVYPAVNRLYMDIMDIEYNQAGEEIEIISQFICSRITRGQVLNLIRMESSKSQG
;
A
#
# COMPACT_ATOMS: atom_id res chain seq x y z
N MET A 1 -79.72 -41.70 24.90
CA MET A 1 -78.70 -41.77 23.82
C MET A 1 -78.18 -40.35 23.64
N ASP A 2 -77.45 -39.85 24.63
CA ASP A 2 -75.97 -39.86 24.70
C ASP A 2 -75.34 -39.08 23.54
N HIS A 3 -74.93 -37.83 23.72
CA HIS A 3 -73.69 -37.38 24.38
C HIS A 3 -72.39 -37.95 23.79
N ARG A 4 -71.48 -37.01 23.51
CA ARG A 4 -70.02 -37.16 23.31
C ARG A 4 -69.56 -37.80 22.01
N ARG A 5 -69.00 -36.95 21.14
CA ARG A 5 -67.53 -36.89 20.98
C ARG A 5 -67.13 -35.53 20.38
N THR A 6 -66.78 -34.57 21.23
CA THR A 6 -65.40 -34.11 21.55
C THR A 6 -64.66 -33.53 20.35
N PHE A 7 -64.47 -32.20 20.27
CA PHE A 7 -63.49 -31.36 21.00
C PHE A 7 -62.06 -31.58 20.48
N ILE A 8 -61.31 -30.47 20.35
CA ILE A 8 -59.95 -30.34 19.79
C ILE A 8 -60.01 -30.09 18.27
N PHE A 9 -60.29 -28.88 17.78
CA PHE A 9 -59.26 -27.87 17.48
C PHE A 9 -59.89 -26.48 17.24
N ARG A 10 -60.47 -25.86 18.28
CA ARG A 10 -60.75 -24.42 18.35
C ARG A 10 -60.09 -23.88 19.62
N LEU A 11 -58.78 -23.59 19.60
CA LEU A 11 -58.16 -22.81 20.70
C LEU A 11 -56.75 -22.22 20.45
N VAL A 12 -56.33 -21.91 19.22
CA VAL A 12 -54.99 -21.28 19.03
C VAL A 12 -54.96 -20.04 18.12
N PHE A 13 -55.99 -19.74 17.33
CA PHE A 13 -55.86 -18.68 16.30
C PHE A 13 -56.58 -17.35 16.60
N TRP A 14 -57.08 -17.15 17.82
CA TRP A 14 -57.92 -15.98 18.17
C TRP A 14 -57.46 -15.23 19.43
N THR A 15 -56.15 -15.18 19.70
CA THR A 15 -55.59 -14.50 20.88
C THR A 15 -54.33 -13.67 20.61
N LEU A 16 -54.21 -13.04 19.45
CA LEU A 16 -53.20 -11.98 19.23
C LEU A 16 -53.75 -10.85 18.33
N LEU A 17 -54.95 -10.38 18.67
CA LEU A 17 -55.47 -9.11 18.16
C LEU A 17 -56.20 -8.41 19.30
N ILE A 18 -55.83 -7.14 19.50
CA ILE A 18 -56.44 -6.09 20.36
C ILE A 18 -55.89 -6.04 21.81
N PRO A 19 -55.66 -4.86 22.43
CA PRO A 19 -55.44 -3.48 21.92
C PRO A 19 -54.26 -2.76 22.60
N LEU A 20 -53.77 -1.65 22.01
CA LEU A 20 -53.30 -0.52 22.81
C LEU A 20 -53.55 0.80 22.09
N LEU A 21 -54.57 1.49 22.61
CA LEU A 21 -54.86 2.90 22.43
C LEU A 21 -53.78 3.78 23.09
N PHE A 22 -53.70 5.02 22.62
CA PHE A 22 -53.04 6.18 23.24
C PHE A 22 -51.50 6.14 23.33
N THR A 23 -50.84 6.88 22.44
CA THR A 23 -50.43 8.27 22.71
C THR A 23 -49.62 8.80 21.53
N CYS A 24 -50.02 9.95 20.98
CA CYS A 24 -49.06 10.82 20.32
C CYS A 24 -47.96 11.18 21.33
N PRO A 25 -46.71 11.27 20.88
CA PRO A 25 -45.97 12.47 21.17
C PRO A 25 -45.44 13.10 19.89
N PHE A 26 -45.80 14.38 19.75
CA PHE A 26 -44.91 15.49 19.44
C PHE A 26 -43.77 15.26 18.44
N ASN A 27 -43.85 16.05 17.38
CA ASN A 27 -42.71 16.70 16.73
C ASN A 27 -41.62 17.08 17.75
N THR A 28 -40.66 16.20 17.96
CA THR A 28 -39.31 16.63 18.29
C THR A 28 -38.61 16.94 16.98
N VAL A 29 -38.58 18.23 16.68
CA VAL A 29 -37.44 18.82 15.98
C VAL A 29 -36.21 18.31 16.72
N ALA A 30 -35.58 17.26 16.20
CA ALA A 30 -34.23 16.96 16.56
C ALA A 30 -33.44 18.17 16.08
N ALA A 31 -33.14 19.07 17.01
CA ALA A 31 -32.08 20.03 16.82
C ALA A 31 -30.90 19.19 16.35
N SER A 32 -30.60 19.32 15.05
CA SER A 32 -29.32 18.95 14.47
C SER A 32 -28.29 19.74 15.26
N THR A 33 -27.88 19.17 16.40
CA THR A 33 -26.57 19.43 16.95
C THR A 33 -25.64 18.85 15.92
N VAL A 34 -25.33 19.69 14.92
CA VAL A 34 -24.14 19.61 14.10
C VAL A 34 -23.04 19.39 15.12
N LYS A 35 -22.64 18.12 15.29
CA LYS A 35 -21.40 17.80 15.97
C LYS A 35 -20.36 18.52 15.14
N ARG A 36 -19.92 19.65 15.68
CA ARG A 36 -18.76 20.40 15.22
C ARG A 36 -17.70 19.34 14.87
N PRO A 37 -17.20 19.28 13.62
CA PRO A 37 -16.26 18.25 13.25
C PRO A 37 -15.09 18.31 14.23
N PRO A 38 -14.69 17.17 14.83
CA PRO A 38 -13.57 17.15 15.75
C PRO A 38 -12.34 17.73 15.05
N ASN A 39 -11.59 18.56 15.78
CA ASN A 39 -10.29 19.14 15.44
C ASN A 39 -9.60 18.44 14.25
N LYS A 40 -9.34 19.14 13.13
CA LYS A 40 -8.57 18.69 11.94
C LYS A 40 -7.83 17.36 12.16
N GLU A 41 -8.57 16.24 12.06
CA GLU A 41 -8.04 14.95 12.45
C GLU A 41 -7.09 14.47 11.35
N GLN A 42 -5.80 14.42 11.69
CA GLN A 42 -4.74 13.85 10.86
C GLN A 42 -5.14 12.43 10.39
N LEU A 43 -4.70 12.05 9.19
CA LEU A 43 -4.87 10.68 8.68
C LEU A 43 -4.32 9.68 9.69
N THR A 44 -5.08 8.61 9.99
CA THR A 44 -4.58 7.49 10.80
C THR A 44 -3.40 6.83 10.08
N PRO A 45 -2.54 6.05 10.77
CA PRO A 45 -1.44 5.37 10.09
C PRO A 45 -1.88 4.49 8.91
N THR A 46 -3.00 3.78 9.05
CA THR A 46 -3.60 3.00 7.97
C THR A 46 -4.05 3.87 6.80
N GLN A 47 -4.70 5.00 7.06
CA GLN A 47 -5.10 5.94 6.01
C GLN A 47 -3.91 6.63 5.34
N GLN A 48 -2.82 6.89 6.08
CA GLN A 48 -1.57 7.39 5.50
C GLN A 48 -1.00 6.37 4.51
N HIS A 49 -0.92 5.10 4.90
CA HIS A 49 -0.47 4.02 4.03
C HIS A 49 -1.42 3.79 2.84
N SER A 50 -2.74 3.81 3.06
CA SER A 50 -3.73 3.77 1.98
C SER A 50 -3.58 4.95 1.02
N GLY A 51 -3.21 6.13 1.52
CA GLY A 51 -2.92 7.29 0.68
C GLY A 51 -1.69 7.10 -0.20
N GLU A 52 -0.64 6.45 0.32
CA GLU A 52 0.54 6.04 -0.46
C GLU A 52 0.18 5.01 -1.54
N LEU A 53 -0.62 3.99 -1.19
CA LEU A 53 -1.10 2.98 -2.14
C LEU A 53 -2.00 3.60 -3.21
N LEU A 54 -2.92 4.49 -2.81
CA LEU A 54 -3.81 5.21 -3.70
C LEU A 54 -3.03 6.11 -4.66
N ALA A 55 -1.94 6.74 -4.21
CA ALA A 55 -1.05 7.50 -5.09
C ALA A 55 -0.52 6.61 -6.22
N TYR A 56 0.06 5.45 -5.90
CA TYR A 56 0.56 4.54 -6.93
C TYR A 56 -0.56 3.97 -7.81
N LEU A 57 -1.68 3.55 -7.21
CA LEU A 57 -2.85 3.07 -7.96
C LEU A 57 -3.35 4.13 -8.94
N LEU A 58 -3.43 5.39 -8.51
CA LEU A 58 -3.86 6.51 -9.37
C LEU A 58 -2.93 6.67 -10.57
N LYS A 59 -1.61 6.61 -10.35
CA LYS A 59 -0.62 6.63 -11.44
C LYS A 59 -0.84 5.51 -12.45
N VAL A 60 -1.15 4.30 -11.97
CA VAL A 60 -1.45 3.13 -12.79
C VAL A 60 -2.74 3.35 -13.61
N VAL A 61 -3.87 3.69 -12.96
CA VAL A 61 -5.17 3.82 -13.64
C VAL A 61 -5.30 5.07 -14.52
N LEU A 62 -4.35 6.00 -14.44
CA LEU A 62 -4.17 7.11 -15.39
C LEU A 62 -3.28 6.73 -16.60
N GLY A 63 -2.81 5.48 -16.68
CA GLY A 63 -1.96 4.99 -17.76
C GLY A 63 -0.52 5.53 -17.72
N ARG A 64 -0.05 6.02 -16.57
CA ARG A 64 1.30 6.58 -16.36
C ARG A 64 2.29 5.58 -15.77
N ALA A 65 1.81 4.48 -15.18
CA ALA A 65 2.60 3.36 -14.65
C ALA A 65 1.92 2.01 -14.94
N GLY A 66 2.49 0.92 -14.41
CA GLY A 66 2.01 -0.45 -14.63
C GLY A 66 2.37 -1.02 -16.01
N GLN A 67 1.73 -2.12 -16.40
CA GLN A 67 2.10 -2.88 -17.60
C GLN A 67 1.97 -2.04 -18.88
N PRO A 68 3.02 -1.92 -19.71
CA PRO A 68 2.98 -1.08 -20.91
C PRO A 68 1.81 -1.37 -21.84
N LYS A 69 1.44 -2.66 -21.99
CA LYS A 69 0.33 -3.12 -22.84
C LYS A 69 -1.05 -2.58 -22.41
N SER A 70 -1.23 -2.26 -21.13
CA SER A 70 -2.53 -1.87 -20.56
C SER A 70 -2.67 -0.35 -20.42
N ARG A 71 -1.57 0.40 -20.50
CA ARG A 71 -1.54 1.84 -20.21
C ARG A 71 -2.46 2.67 -21.10
N GLU A 72 -2.56 2.33 -22.39
CA GLU A 72 -3.41 3.09 -23.32
C GLU A 72 -4.88 2.87 -23.00
N ASP A 73 -5.30 1.62 -22.87
CA ASP A 73 -6.67 1.25 -22.50
C ASP A 73 -7.09 1.91 -21.18
N TRP A 74 -6.18 1.95 -20.20
CA TRP A 74 -6.41 2.62 -18.93
C TRP A 74 -6.49 4.14 -19.05
N ARG A 75 -5.81 4.76 -20.03
CA ARG A 75 -5.85 6.22 -20.22
C ARG A 75 -7.15 6.68 -20.83
N VAL A 76 -7.72 5.90 -21.74
CA VAL A 76 -8.91 6.31 -22.52
C VAL A 76 -10.23 5.81 -21.92
N ARG A 77 -10.19 4.83 -20.99
CA ARG A 77 -11.40 4.29 -20.37
C ARG A 77 -12.22 5.38 -19.67
N ALA A 78 -13.48 5.48 -20.07
CA ALA A 78 -14.48 6.45 -19.59
C ALA A 78 -14.20 7.92 -19.97
N MET A 79 -13.24 8.21 -20.88
CA MET A 79 -12.87 9.58 -21.21
C MET A 79 -14.05 10.41 -21.75
N ASP A 80 -15.00 9.77 -22.44
CA ASP A 80 -16.16 10.42 -23.04
C ASP A 80 -17.35 10.57 -22.06
N GLU A 81 -17.31 9.92 -20.90
CA GLU A 81 -18.38 10.03 -19.89
C GLU A 81 -18.44 11.45 -19.29
N PRO A 82 -19.62 11.99 -18.95
CA PRO A 82 -19.73 13.31 -18.35
C PRO A 82 -19.17 13.35 -16.91
N LEU A 83 -18.77 14.54 -16.45
CA LEU A 83 -18.48 14.77 -15.03
C LEU A 83 -19.78 14.87 -14.24
N ASP A 84 -20.39 13.71 -13.98
CA ASP A 84 -21.63 13.55 -13.23
C ASP A 84 -21.44 12.46 -12.16
N PHE A 85 -21.36 12.88 -10.90
CA PHE A 85 -21.06 11.98 -9.79
C PHE A 85 -22.22 11.02 -9.50
N ASP A 86 -23.47 11.49 -9.60
CA ASP A 86 -24.66 10.66 -9.38
C ASP A 86 -24.76 9.56 -10.44
N HIS A 87 -24.41 9.88 -11.68
CA HIS A 87 -24.32 8.89 -12.76
C HIS A 87 -23.26 7.82 -12.47
N ILE A 88 -22.06 8.21 -12.01
CA ILE A 88 -21.01 7.26 -11.62
C ILE A 88 -21.50 6.34 -10.48
N VAL A 89 -22.08 6.91 -9.42
CA VAL A 89 -22.63 6.14 -8.30
C VAL A 89 -23.69 5.15 -8.78
N LYS A 90 -24.58 5.60 -9.67
CA LYS A 90 -25.63 4.76 -10.25
C LYS A 90 -25.04 3.60 -11.05
N VAL A 91 -24.09 3.85 -11.95
CA VAL A 91 -23.45 2.78 -12.73
C VAL A 91 -22.70 1.78 -11.85
N MET A 92 -22.10 2.24 -10.77
CA MET A 92 -21.34 1.37 -9.85
C MET A 92 -22.21 0.52 -8.93
N THR A 93 -23.43 0.94 -8.63
CA THR A 93 -24.32 0.29 -7.65
C THR A 93 -25.50 -0.47 -8.26
N ASP A 94 -25.88 -0.12 -9.50
CA ASP A 94 -26.97 -0.76 -10.23
C ASP A 94 -26.50 -2.09 -10.88
N PRO A 95 -27.09 -3.24 -10.52
CA PRO A 95 -26.70 -4.54 -11.06
C PRO A 95 -27.00 -4.72 -12.56
N GLU A 96 -27.86 -3.87 -13.15
CA GLU A 96 -28.15 -3.88 -14.59
C GLU A 96 -27.16 -3.05 -15.41
N LYS A 97 -26.27 -2.30 -14.74
CA LYS A 97 -25.23 -1.49 -15.37
C LYS A 97 -23.91 -2.23 -15.40
N ASN A 98 -23.01 -1.80 -16.30
CA ASN A 98 -21.67 -2.38 -16.43
C ASN A 98 -20.64 -1.48 -15.73
N PRO A 99 -20.13 -1.84 -14.54
CA PRO A 99 -19.13 -1.04 -13.82
C PRO A 99 -17.83 -0.86 -14.61
N LEU A 100 -17.55 -1.76 -15.56
CA LEU A 100 -16.35 -1.72 -16.42
C LEU A 100 -16.35 -0.54 -17.39
N ASP A 101 -17.47 0.17 -17.54
CA ASP A 101 -17.53 1.39 -18.35
C ASP A 101 -16.66 2.49 -17.72
N PHE A 102 -16.61 2.58 -16.38
CA PHE A 102 -15.78 3.51 -15.62
C PHE A 102 -14.50 2.88 -15.08
N MET A 103 -14.62 1.65 -14.62
CA MET A 103 -13.61 1.01 -13.82
C MET A 103 -12.51 0.41 -14.69
N VAL A 104 -11.28 0.82 -14.37
CA VAL A 104 -10.09 0.07 -14.72
C VAL A 104 -9.91 -0.94 -13.59
N LEU A 105 -10.33 -2.19 -13.81
CA LEU A 105 -10.06 -3.32 -12.90
C LEU A 105 -9.86 -4.59 -13.72
N ASP A 106 -8.60 -4.84 -14.07
CA ASP A 106 -8.18 -6.09 -14.69
C ASP A 106 -7.37 -6.95 -13.70
N THR A 107 -6.91 -8.10 -14.17
CA THR A 107 -6.11 -9.03 -13.38
C THR A 107 -4.78 -8.47 -12.91
N ASP A 108 -4.28 -7.39 -13.53
CA ASP A 108 -2.97 -6.83 -13.22
C ASP A 108 -3.04 -5.89 -12.01
N ILE A 109 -4.19 -5.25 -11.77
CA ILE A 109 -4.34 -4.28 -10.66
C ILE A 109 -5.18 -4.79 -9.48
N LEU A 110 -5.93 -5.89 -9.67
CA LEU A 110 -6.83 -6.44 -8.65
C LEU A 110 -6.14 -6.69 -7.30
N ALA A 111 -4.91 -7.22 -7.31
CA ALA A 111 -4.16 -7.50 -6.09
C ALA A 111 -3.83 -6.20 -5.34
N LEU A 112 -3.36 -5.17 -6.05
CA LEU A 112 -3.05 -3.86 -5.46
C LEU A 112 -4.30 -3.21 -4.84
N SER A 113 -5.44 -3.25 -5.53
CA SER A 113 -6.71 -2.73 -4.99
C SER A 113 -7.13 -3.45 -3.72
N ARG A 114 -6.94 -4.78 -3.63
CA ARG A 114 -7.21 -5.53 -2.39
C ARG A 114 -6.32 -5.11 -1.24
N VAL A 115 -5.04 -4.81 -1.49
CA VAL A 115 -4.16 -4.26 -0.45
C VAL A 115 -4.68 -2.89 0.01
N LEU A 116 -5.06 -2.02 -0.92
CA LEU A 116 -5.62 -0.70 -0.59
C LEU A 116 -6.85 -0.82 0.32
N PHE A 117 -7.81 -1.66 -0.04
CA PHE A 117 -9.07 -1.79 0.70
C PHE A 117 -8.94 -2.57 2.01
N HIS A 118 -7.86 -3.35 2.16
CA HIS A 118 -7.53 -3.96 3.45
C HIS A 118 -7.18 -2.90 4.50
N TYR A 119 -6.45 -1.85 4.11
CA TYR A 119 -6.03 -0.80 5.04
C TYR A 119 -7.05 0.33 5.21
N ASP A 120 -7.87 0.60 4.19
CA ASP A 120 -9.05 1.47 4.34
C ASP A 120 -10.21 0.96 3.50
N GLU A 121 -11.15 0.27 4.14
CA GLU A 121 -12.33 -0.31 3.49
C GLU A 121 -13.25 0.75 2.88
N ARG A 122 -13.19 2.02 3.35
CA ARG A 122 -13.96 3.14 2.80
C ARG A 122 -13.59 3.46 1.35
N LEU A 123 -12.42 3.01 0.91
CA LEU A 123 -11.97 3.15 -0.47
C LEU A 123 -12.55 2.07 -1.39
N SER A 124 -13.29 1.10 -0.86
CA SER A 124 -14.06 0.12 -1.62
C SER A 124 -15.50 0.58 -1.86
N LEU A 125 -16.17 0.03 -2.88
CA LEU A 125 -17.52 0.41 -3.31
C LEU A 125 -18.56 0.43 -2.17
N TYR A 126 -18.55 -0.59 -1.32
CA TYR A 126 -19.49 -0.70 -0.20
C TYR A 126 -18.91 -0.15 1.09
N LYS A 127 -17.71 0.45 1.09
CA LYS A 127 -17.13 1.14 2.24
C LYS A 127 -17.03 0.29 3.52
N GLY A 128 -16.98 -1.03 3.40
CA GLY A 128 -17.03 -1.97 4.54
C GLY A 128 -18.43 -2.28 5.05
N ASP A 129 -19.47 -1.64 4.49
CA ASP A 129 -20.85 -1.94 4.78
C ASP A 129 -21.13 -3.43 4.55
N TYR A 130 -22.00 -3.99 5.39
CA TYR A 130 -22.35 -5.42 5.40
C TYR A 130 -21.20 -6.36 5.76
N GLY A 131 -20.06 -5.84 6.24
CA GLY A 131 -18.88 -6.64 6.60
C GLY A 131 -18.19 -7.26 5.38
N ILE A 132 -18.41 -6.70 4.18
CA ILE A 132 -17.83 -7.18 2.93
C ILE A 132 -16.97 -6.07 2.33
N THR A 133 -15.69 -6.34 2.11
CA THR A 133 -14.82 -5.46 1.33
C THR A 133 -15.01 -5.75 -0.15
N SER A 134 -15.61 -4.82 -0.89
CA SER A 134 -15.79 -4.97 -2.34
C SER A 134 -14.43 -5.01 -3.05
N ILE A 135 -14.34 -5.77 -4.14
CA ILE A 135 -13.18 -5.69 -5.05
C ILE A 135 -13.23 -4.44 -5.93
N TYR A 136 -14.38 -3.77 -5.98
CA TYR A 136 -14.58 -2.54 -6.74
C TYR A 136 -14.21 -1.31 -5.90
N PRO A 137 -13.57 -0.29 -6.49
CA PRO A 137 -13.25 0.95 -5.79
C PRO A 137 -14.52 1.75 -5.49
N ALA A 138 -14.41 2.63 -4.50
CA ALA A 138 -15.44 3.62 -4.19
C ALA A 138 -15.68 4.55 -5.39
N PRO A 139 -16.93 5.00 -5.64
CA PRO A 139 -17.26 5.92 -6.72
C PRO A 139 -16.40 7.20 -6.72
N GLU A 140 -16.00 7.68 -5.55
CA GLU A 140 -15.14 8.86 -5.37
C GLU A 140 -13.76 8.69 -6.02
N ILE A 141 -13.18 7.49 -5.96
CA ILE A 141 -11.88 7.19 -6.61
C ILE A 141 -12.04 7.25 -8.13
N LEU A 142 -13.11 6.66 -8.67
CA LEU A 142 -13.40 6.68 -10.11
C LEU A 142 -13.71 8.09 -10.61
N ALA A 143 -14.45 8.86 -9.82
CA ALA A 143 -14.80 10.24 -10.11
C ALA A 143 -13.56 11.14 -10.15
N ILE A 144 -12.66 11.04 -9.16
CA ILE A 144 -11.38 11.74 -9.18
C ILE A 144 -10.55 11.30 -10.40
N ARG A 145 -10.43 9.99 -10.67
CA ARG A 145 -9.72 9.52 -11.88
C ARG A 145 -10.28 10.17 -13.15
N LEU A 146 -11.60 10.17 -13.34
CA LEU A 146 -12.24 10.74 -14.53
C LEU A 146 -11.97 12.25 -14.65
N PHE A 147 -12.09 12.99 -13.54
CA PHE A 147 -11.76 14.42 -13.49
C PHE A 147 -10.31 14.68 -13.91
N LEU A 148 -9.35 13.93 -13.35
CA LEU A 148 -7.93 14.06 -13.67
C LEU A 148 -7.66 13.74 -15.14
N LEU A 149 -8.26 12.67 -15.68
CA LEU A 149 -8.12 12.30 -17.09
C LEU A 149 -8.58 13.41 -18.03
N LYS A 150 -9.74 14.01 -17.77
CA LYS A 150 -10.25 15.12 -18.57
C LYS A 150 -9.36 16.35 -18.48
N LYS A 151 -8.88 16.71 -17.28
CA LYS A 151 -7.94 17.82 -17.11
C LYS A 151 -6.63 17.60 -17.87
N ILE A 152 -6.06 16.40 -17.77
CA ILE A 152 -4.84 16.02 -18.51
C ILE A 152 -5.08 16.12 -20.02
N ASN A 153 -6.18 15.56 -20.52
CA ASN A 153 -6.51 15.54 -21.95
C ASN A 153 -6.76 16.96 -22.51
N ALA A 154 -7.43 17.81 -21.74
CA ALA A 154 -7.69 19.20 -22.12
C ALA A 154 -6.46 20.13 -21.94
N GLY A 155 -5.39 19.65 -21.29
CA GLY A 155 -4.25 20.49 -20.93
C GLY A 155 -4.60 21.58 -19.90
N GLU A 156 -5.69 21.38 -19.15
CA GLU A 156 -6.21 22.34 -18.19
C GLU A 156 -5.59 22.14 -16.81
N LYS A 157 -5.53 23.23 -16.04
CA LYS A 157 -4.98 23.24 -14.70
C LYS A 157 -6.00 23.70 -13.68
N MET A 158 -5.88 23.19 -12.45
CA MET A 158 -6.63 23.64 -11.29
C MET A 158 -5.71 24.26 -10.24
N ASP A 159 -6.25 25.21 -9.49
CA ASP A 159 -5.61 25.76 -8.30
C ASP A 159 -6.18 25.05 -7.06
N LEU A 160 -5.57 23.92 -6.70
CA LEU A 160 -5.96 23.13 -5.55
C LEU A 160 -5.66 23.84 -4.22
N ASP A 161 -4.67 24.73 -4.19
CA ASP A 161 -4.37 25.57 -3.03
C ASP A 161 -5.54 26.51 -2.72
N ALA A 162 -6.03 27.21 -3.76
CA ALA A 162 -7.21 28.07 -3.68
C ALA A 162 -8.47 27.29 -3.27
N PHE A 163 -8.61 26.04 -3.73
CA PHE A 163 -9.70 25.14 -3.34
C PHE A 163 -9.59 24.77 -1.85
N MET A 164 -8.41 24.36 -1.38
CA MET A 164 -8.17 24.01 0.03
C MET A 164 -8.36 25.19 0.99
N ARG A 165 -7.97 26.41 0.61
CA ARG A 165 -8.23 27.62 1.43
C ARG A 165 -9.71 27.93 1.61
N ARG A 166 -10.56 27.43 0.70
CA ARG A 166 -12.01 27.66 0.69
C ARG A 166 -12.81 26.44 1.17
N GLU A 167 -12.15 25.42 1.73
CA GLU A 167 -12.75 24.16 2.20
C GLU A 167 -14.07 24.37 2.94
N ALA A 168 -14.08 25.22 3.98
CA ALA A 168 -15.26 25.42 4.82
C ALA A 168 -16.49 25.95 4.05
N ASN A 169 -16.27 26.76 3.02
CA ASN A 169 -17.34 27.29 2.18
C ASN A 169 -17.72 26.28 1.10
N LEU A 170 -16.75 25.72 0.38
CA LEU A 170 -17.00 24.82 -0.74
C LEU A 170 -17.61 23.47 -0.31
N LEU A 171 -17.29 22.99 0.89
CA LEU A 171 -17.90 21.77 1.43
C LEU A 171 -19.24 21.99 2.13
N ASN A 172 -19.67 23.24 2.31
CA ASN A 172 -21.00 23.54 2.87
C ASN A 172 -22.08 23.34 1.80
N GLU A 173 -23.06 22.48 2.06
CA GLU A 173 -24.19 22.19 1.15
C GLU A 173 -24.99 23.44 0.78
N ALA A 174 -25.20 24.35 1.73
CA ALA A 174 -25.97 25.57 1.51
C ALA A 174 -25.20 26.65 0.72
N TYR A 175 -23.89 26.44 0.47
CA TYR A 175 -23.06 27.44 -0.21
C TYR A 175 -23.31 27.43 -1.73
N GLN A 176 -23.54 28.61 -2.28
CA GLN A 176 -23.56 28.84 -3.73
C GLN A 176 -22.20 29.31 -4.18
N THR A 177 -21.59 28.58 -5.12
CA THR A 177 -20.29 28.92 -5.69
C THR A 177 -20.38 30.25 -6.43
N SER A 178 -19.49 31.19 -6.08
CA SER A 178 -19.40 32.49 -6.74
C SER A 178 -18.51 32.45 -8.00
N PRO A 179 -18.67 33.39 -8.94
CA PRO A 179 -17.71 33.56 -10.05
C PRO A 179 -16.27 33.75 -9.58
N GLU A 180 -16.06 34.40 -8.43
CA GLU A 180 -14.76 34.60 -7.81
C GLU A 180 -14.12 33.27 -7.38
N ASP A 181 -14.91 32.30 -6.89
CA ASP A 181 -14.39 30.97 -6.53
C ASP A 181 -13.98 30.18 -7.76
N LEU A 182 -14.79 30.25 -8.83
CA LEU A 182 -14.47 29.58 -10.10
C LEU A 182 -13.18 30.14 -10.70
N ALA A 183 -13.04 31.47 -10.72
CA ALA A 183 -11.83 32.14 -11.19
C ALA A 183 -10.61 31.78 -10.32
N ALA A 184 -10.76 31.76 -9.00
CA ALA A 184 -9.68 31.46 -8.07
C ALA A 184 -9.20 30.00 -8.18
N THR A 185 -10.13 29.05 -8.32
CA THR A 185 -9.82 27.61 -8.39
C THR A 185 -9.50 27.12 -9.80
N ARG A 186 -9.78 27.94 -10.82
CA ARG A 186 -9.67 27.60 -12.25
C ARG A 186 -10.52 26.39 -12.64
N LEU A 187 -11.65 26.24 -11.97
CA LEU A 187 -12.63 25.20 -12.26
C LEU A 187 -13.80 25.83 -13.01
N SER A 188 -14.33 25.10 -13.98
CA SER A 188 -15.65 25.42 -14.53
C SER A 188 -16.75 25.19 -13.47
N ALA A 189 -17.93 25.74 -13.69
CA ALA A 189 -19.07 25.52 -12.79
C ALA A 189 -19.43 24.03 -12.66
N GLY A 190 -19.35 23.27 -13.76
CA GLY A 190 -19.60 21.83 -13.76
C GLY A 190 -18.56 21.05 -12.96
N GLU A 191 -17.27 21.37 -13.13
CA GLU A 191 -16.20 20.72 -12.37
C GLU A 191 -16.24 21.05 -10.89
N MET A 192 -16.55 22.31 -10.55
CA MET A 192 -16.72 22.71 -9.16
C MET A 192 -17.87 21.94 -8.51
N LYS A 193 -19.04 21.87 -9.19
CA LYS A 193 -20.17 21.05 -8.71
C LYS A 193 -19.74 19.60 -8.53
N PHE A 194 -19.11 19.00 -9.54
CA PHE A 194 -18.66 17.63 -9.51
C PHE A 194 -17.74 17.31 -8.33
N LEU A 195 -16.71 18.15 -8.08
CA LEU A 195 -15.82 17.96 -6.94
C LEU A 195 -16.54 18.17 -5.59
N ARG A 196 -17.47 19.12 -5.51
CA ARG A 196 -18.27 19.33 -4.30
C ARG A 196 -19.16 18.11 -4.02
N ASP A 197 -19.83 17.57 -5.04
CA ASP A 197 -20.68 16.38 -4.91
C ASP A 197 -19.88 15.18 -4.36
N ILE A 198 -18.65 14.96 -4.86
CA ILE A 198 -17.74 13.90 -4.35
C ILE A 198 -17.46 14.09 -2.85
N PHE A 199 -16.99 15.27 -2.45
CA PHE A 199 -16.53 15.51 -1.08
C PHE A 199 -17.67 15.71 -0.08
N GLN A 200 -18.85 16.09 -0.54
CA GLN A 200 -20.07 16.12 0.29
C GLN A 200 -20.60 14.70 0.53
N ASN A 201 -20.52 13.83 -0.48
CA ASN A 201 -20.90 12.42 -0.32
C ASN A 201 -19.97 11.67 0.65
N ASP A 202 -18.66 11.91 0.58
CA ASP A 202 -17.70 11.38 1.55
C ASP A 202 -16.72 12.45 2.05
N PRO A 203 -17.06 13.16 3.14
CA PRO A 203 -16.17 14.15 3.74
C PRO A 203 -14.85 13.56 4.25
N GLY A 204 -14.82 12.25 4.55
CA GLY A 204 -13.58 11.58 4.94
C GLY A 204 -12.62 11.43 3.77
N PHE A 205 -13.14 11.28 2.55
CA PHE A 205 -12.32 11.19 1.34
C PHE A 205 -11.55 12.48 1.06
N TYR A 206 -12.11 13.66 1.39
CA TYR A 206 -11.41 14.95 1.27
C TYR A 206 -10.06 14.96 2.02
N ARG A 207 -9.97 14.27 3.17
CA ARG A 207 -8.74 14.20 3.97
C ARG A 207 -7.57 13.60 3.21
N TYR A 208 -7.81 12.77 2.19
CA TYR A 208 -6.73 12.23 1.36
C TYR A 208 -5.97 13.31 0.58
N LEU A 209 -6.56 14.50 0.36
CA LEU A 209 -5.84 15.65 -0.19
C LEU A 209 -4.71 16.16 0.73
N THR A 210 -4.72 15.75 2.01
CA THR A 210 -3.63 16.03 2.96
C THR A 210 -2.54 14.96 2.95
N CYS A 211 -2.72 13.86 2.21
CA CYS A 211 -1.69 12.84 2.04
C CYS A 211 -0.56 13.36 1.14
N PRO A 212 0.69 13.47 1.65
CA PRO A 212 1.81 14.00 0.87
C PRO A 212 2.08 13.26 -0.44
N PHE A 213 2.03 11.92 -0.39
CA PHE A 213 2.34 11.07 -1.55
C PHE A 213 1.25 11.15 -2.63
N LEU A 214 -0.02 11.20 -2.25
CA LEU A 214 -1.12 11.36 -3.19
C LEU A 214 -1.05 12.73 -3.87
N LEU A 215 -0.87 13.79 -3.09
CA LEU A 215 -0.80 15.15 -3.64
C LEU A 215 0.41 15.33 -4.56
N LYS A 216 1.55 14.72 -4.20
CA LYS A 216 2.73 14.67 -5.07
C LYS A 216 2.41 13.99 -6.39
N GLU A 217 1.74 12.85 -6.38
CA GLU A 217 1.38 12.15 -7.62
C GLU A 217 0.40 12.95 -8.49
N ILE A 218 -0.59 13.61 -7.87
CA ILE A 218 -1.49 14.52 -8.59
C ILE A 218 -0.69 15.67 -9.21
N ALA A 219 0.27 16.26 -8.49
CA ALA A 219 1.13 17.32 -9.03
C ALA A 219 1.97 16.84 -10.23
N GLU A 220 2.50 15.61 -10.19
CA GLU A 220 3.28 15.02 -11.28
C GLU A 220 2.47 14.81 -12.57
N THR A 221 1.12 14.84 -12.52
CA THR A 221 0.29 14.85 -13.73
C THR A 221 0.36 16.17 -14.50
N GLY A 222 0.85 17.25 -13.88
CA GLY A 222 0.95 18.58 -14.48
C GLY A 222 -0.32 19.44 -14.39
N ILE A 223 -1.39 18.95 -13.77
CA ILE A 223 -2.67 19.67 -13.68
C ILE A 223 -2.72 20.70 -12.55
N LEU A 224 -1.80 20.67 -11.59
CA LEU A 224 -1.83 21.59 -10.45
C LEU A 224 -1.03 22.87 -10.77
N VAL A 225 -1.60 24.00 -10.39
CA VAL A 225 -0.86 25.27 -10.29
C VAL A 225 0.01 25.24 -9.01
N PRO A 226 1.25 25.78 -9.03
CA PRO A 226 2.06 25.94 -7.82
C PRO A 226 1.31 26.72 -6.73
N GLY A 227 1.36 26.24 -5.50
CA GLY A 227 0.66 26.82 -4.36
C GLY A 227 1.38 26.50 -3.04
N GLU A 228 1.32 27.41 -2.07
CA GLU A 228 2.12 27.32 -0.85
C GLU A 228 1.73 26.14 0.05
N ILE A 229 0.44 25.89 0.24
CA ILE A 229 -0.09 24.77 1.04
C ILE A 229 0.21 23.45 0.34
N THR A 230 -0.04 23.38 -0.96
CA THR A 230 0.17 22.15 -1.73
C THR A 230 1.66 21.80 -1.80
N GLU A 231 2.54 22.76 -2.05
CA GLU A 231 3.99 22.56 -2.03
C GLU A 231 4.50 22.11 -0.66
N LYS A 232 4.01 22.72 0.43
CA LYS A 232 4.39 22.33 1.79
C LYS A 232 3.98 20.89 2.11
N ILE A 233 2.80 20.46 1.67
CA ILE A 233 2.34 19.07 1.83
C ILE A 233 3.18 18.13 0.94
N ILE A 234 3.46 18.49 -0.30
CA ILE A 234 4.28 17.66 -1.20
C ILE A 234 5.70 17.48 -0.65
N GLN A 235 6.28 18.54 -0.06
CA GLN A 235 7.62 18.50 0.55
C GLN A 235 7.71 17.57 1.76
N SER A 236 6.60 17.25 2.42
CA SER A 236 6.58 16.29 3.54
C SER A 236 6.40 14.83 3.10
N ALA A 237 6.41 14.55 1.80
CA ALA A 237 6.41 13.18 1.26
C ALA A 237 7.80 12.54 1.44
N ASP A 238 8.04 11.99 2.63
CA ASP A 238 9.34 11.51 3.10
C ASP A 238 9.20 10.18 3.87
N TYR A 239 10.10 9.23 3.62
CA TYR A 239 10.18 7.97 4.36
C TYR A 239 11.23 7.98 5.49
N THR A 240 12.00 9.06 5.66
CA THR A 240 13.02 9.19 6.71
C THR A 240 12.50 8.93 8.13
N PRO A 241 11.25 9.29 8.50
CA PRO A 241 10.70 8.92 9.81
C PRO A 241 10.72 7.41 10.07
N PHE A 242 10.60 6.58 9.02
CA PHE A 242 10.57 5.12 9.12
C PHE A 242 11.96 4.48 9.05
N ARG A 243 13.02 5.27 9.20
CA ARG A 243 14.39 4.74 9.22
C ARG A 243 14.55 3.80 10.41
N TYR A 244 14.75 2.52 10.13
CA TYR A 244 14.99 1.55 11.19
C TYR A 244 16.29 1.87 11.96
N LYS A 245 16.28 1.62 13.26
CA LYS A 245 17.48 1.65 14.11
C LYS A 245 18.08 0.26 14.14
N CYS A 246 19.31 0.12 13.66
CA CYS A 246 20.07 -1.12 13.78
C CYS A 246 20.19 -1.54 15.26
N PHE A 247 19.42 -2.55 15.68
CA PHE A 247 19.60 -3.22 16.96
C PHE A 247 20.35 -4.52 16.74
N GLY A 248 21.58 -4.61 17.24
CA GLY A 248 22.36 -5.85 17.27
C GLY A 248 23.15 -6.18 16.01
N CYS A 249 23.24 -5.30 15.00
CA CYS A 249 24.25 -5.49 13.96
C CYS A 249 25.62 -5.46 14.64
N GLY A 250 26.43 -6.49 14.41
CA GLY A 250 27.77 -6.57 14.97
C GLY A 250 28.54 -5.28 14.71
N LYS A 251 29.51 -4.96 15.58
CA LYS A 251 30.37 -3.77 15.47
C LYS A 251 31.14 -3.67 14.13
N ASN A 252 31.06 -4.69 13.28
CA ASN A 252 31.74 -4.75 12.00
C ASN A 252 31.04 -3.88 10.96
N ARG A 253 31.63 -2.71 10.68
CA ARG A 253 31.17 -1.82 9.61
C ARG A 253 31.32 -2.42 8.22
N ASP A 254 32.14 -3.46 8.07
CA ASP A 254 32.45 -4.12 6.80
C ASP A 254 31.57 -5.34 6.51
N ALA A 255 30.58 -5.63 7.36
CA ALA A 255 29.62 -6.71 7.09
C ALA A 255 28.79 -6.40 5.84
N VAL A 256 28.43 -7.42 5.08
CA VAL A 256 27.49 -7.31 3.95
C VAL A 256 26.07 -7.11 4.51
N LYS A 257 25.47 -5.97 4.20
CA LYS A 257 24.18 -5.52 4.76
C LYS A 257 23.04 -5.79 3.79
N ILE A 258 22.13 -6.69 4.14
CA ILE A 258 20.96 -7.06 3.33
C ILE A 258 19.71 -6.50 4.00
N ALA A 259 18.98 -5.61 3.34
CA ALA A 259 17.68 -5.13 3.80
C ALA A 259 16.53 -5.93 3.19
N ILE A 260 15.51 -6.24 3.98
CA ILE A 260 14.27 -6.89 3.60
C ILE A 260 13.14 -5.90 3.91
N LEU A 261 12.50 -5.38 2.86
CA LEU A 261 11.52 -4.30 2.93
C LEU A 261 10.16 -4.79 2.42
N PRO A 262 9.19 -5.09 3.30
CA PRO A 262 7.83 -5.39 2.89
C PRO A 262 7.18 -4.19 2.20
N SER A 263 6.55 -4.44 1.05
CA SER A 263 5.95 -3.42 0.22
C SER A 263 4.61 -3.91 -0.34
N MET A 264 3.58 -3.06 -0.29
CA MET A 264 2.27 -3.32 -0.88
C MET A 264 1.74 -4.72 -0.52
N THR A 265 1.68 -5.06 0.77
CA THR A 265 1.26 -6.37 1.27
C THR A 265 0.15 -6.21 2.31
N GLN A 266 -0.69 -7.22 2.52
CA GLN A 266 -1.73 -7.25 3.57
C GLN A 266 -1.20 -7.84 4.89
N GLU A 267 0.06 -8.24 4.93
CA GLU A 267 0.61 -9.04 6.03
C GLU A 267 1.07 -8.20 7.23
N PHE A 268 0.29 -7.16 7.55
CA PHE A 268 0.44 -6.36 8.76
C PHE A 268 -0.92 -6.16 9.45
N ILE A 269 -0.95 -6.46 10.74
CA ILE A 269 -2.06 -6.19 11.65
C ILE A 269 -2.05 -4.69 12.02
N HIS A 270 -3.22 -4.06 12.04
CA HIS A 270 -3.37 -2.62 12.27
C HIS A 270 -4.57 -2.23 13.17
N ASP A 271 -5.17 -3.19 13.88
CA ASP A 271 -6.30 -2.92 14.80
C ASP A 271 -5.82 -2.21 16.07
N LYS A 272 -6.36 -1.01 16.32
CA LYS A 272 -6.04 -0.15 17.47
C LYS A 272 -6.32 -0.80 18.83
N ASN A 273 -7.13 -1.86 18.87
CA ASN A 273 -7.46 -2.57 20.10
C ASN A 273 -6.39 -3.58 20.53
N LEU A 274 -5.31 -3.74 19.75
CA LEU A 274 -4.24 -4.68 20.06
C LEU A 274 -3.08 -3.97 20.79
N PRO A 275 -2.67 -4.47 21.98
CA PRO A 275 -1.71 -3.78 22.84
C PRO A 275 -0.24 -3.87 22.38
N SER A 276 0.05 -4.35 21.16
CA SER A 276 1.41 -4.67 20.70
C SER A 276 1.78 -4.15 19.31
N LEU A 277 1.16 -3.05 18.86
CA LEU A 277 1.54 -2.40 17.61
C LEU A 277 2.84 -1.61 17.75
N SER A 278 3.54 -1.39 16.63
CA SER A 278 4.68 -0.49 16.52
C SER A 278 4.27 0.97 16.79
N GLU A 279 5.26 1.87 16.88
CA GLU A 279 5.02 3.32 16.95
C GLU A 279 4.29 3.87 15.71
N TYR A 280 4.33 3.14 14.58
CA TYR A 280 3.62 3.47 13.35
C TYR A 280 2.26 2.78 13.24
N GLY A 281 1.81 2.06 14.28
CA GLY A 281 0.48 1.46 14.33
C GLY A 281 0.31 0.18 13.51
N PHE A 282 1.41 -0.54 13.23
CA PHE A 282 1.37 -1.82 12.54
C PHE A 282 2.17 -2.89 13.29
N LYS A 283 1.88 -4.15 13.01
CA LYS A 283 2.69 -5.30 13.43
C LYS A 283 2.65 -6.37 12.34
N PRO A 284 3.75 -7.05 12.00
CA PRO A 284 3.73 -8.15 11.05
C PRO A 284 2.74 -9.24 11.48
N THR A 285 2.12 -9.92 10.52
CA THR A 285 1.41 -11.18 10.80
C THR A 285 2.42 -12.29 11.12
N GLU A 286 1.97 -13.35 11.80
CA GLU A 286 2.80 -14.55 12.02
C GLU A 286 3.31 -15.14 10.69
N PHE A 287 2.49 -15.05 9.63
CA PHE A 287 2.91 -15.44 8.29
C PHE A 287 4.11 -14.62 7.79
N LEU A 288 4.07 -13.28 7.89
CA LEU A 288 5.20 -12.44 7.47
C LEU A 288 6.45 -12.68 8.30
N GLU A 289 6.31 -12.86 9.63
CA GLU A 289 7.44 -13.22 10.50
C GLU A 289 8.09 -14.55 10.04
N ASN A 290 7.28 -15.55 9.71
CA ASN A 290 7.76 -16.83 9.19
C ASN A 290 8.46 -16.67 7.84
N ILE A 291 7.94 -15.84 6.94
CA ILE A 291 8.58 -15.52 5.66
C ILE A 291 9.95 -14.89 5.88
N PHE A 292 10.09 -13.94 6.81
CA PHE A 292 11.39 -13.35 7.12
C PHE A 292 12.41 -14.38 7.59
N ILE A 293 12.01 -15.27 8.50
CA ILE A 293 12.87 -16.34 9.03
C ILE A 293 13.28 -17.29 7.91
N LYS A 294 12.31 -17.72 7.09
CA LYS A 294 12.51 -18.64 5.97
C LYS A 294 13.45 -18.06 4.92
N LEU A 295 13.17 -16.86 4.45
CA LEU A 295 13.99 -16.18 3.44
C LEU A 295 15.43 -16.00 3.92
N LYS A 296 15.62 -15.51 5.16
CA LYS A 296 16.95 -15.37 5.76
C LYS A 296 17.70 -16.70 5.79
N LYS A 297 17.04 -17.77 6.22
CA LYS A 297 17.62 -19.11 6.28
C LYS A 297 18.04 -19.59 4.90
N GLU A 298 17.17 -19.48 3.89
CA GLU A 298 17.46 -19.95 2.54
C GLU A 298 18.59 -19.17 1.87
N ILE A 299 18.63 -17.84 2.03
CA ILE A 299 19.75 -17.01 1.58
C ILE A 299 21.06 -17.48 2.22
N LEU A 300 21.05 -17.71 3.54
CA LEU A 300 22.24 -18.17 4.27
C LEU A 300 22.68 -19.57 3.85
N ASP A 301 21.76 -20.51 3.72
CA ASP A 301 22.06 -21.88 3.29
C ASP A 301 22.61 -21.89 1.85
N LYS A 302 22.02 -21.11 0.94
CA LYS A 302 22.52 -21.00 -0.43
C LYS A 302 23.88 -20.30 -0.51
N THR A 303 24.08 -19.26 0.30
CA THR A 303 25.38 -18.57 0.43
C THR A 303 26.44 -19.53 0.93
N ARG A 304 26.12 -20.37 1.92
CA ARG A 304 27.02 -21.40 2.44
C ARG A 304 27.43 -22.39 1.34
N GLU A 305 26.47 -22.89 0.57
CA GLU A 305 26.76 -23.79 -0.55
C GLU A 305 27.69 -23.16 -1.59
N ASN A 306 27.38 -21.93 -1.99
CA ASN A 306 28.13 -21.22 -3.03
C ASN A 306 29.53 -20.80 -2.56
N LEU A 307 29.67 -20.30 -1.33
CA LEU A 307 30.98 -20.05 -0.73
C LEU A 307 31.80 -21.33 -0.63
N LYS A 308 31.21 -22.45 -0.17
CA LYS A 308 31.93 -23.72 -0.09
C LYS A 308 32.46 -24.16 -1.45
N LYS A 309 31.65 -24.05 -2.51
CA LYS A 309 32.05 -24.36 -3.90
C LYS A 309 33.15 -23.42 -4.43
N ASN A 310 33.15 -22.17 -4.01
CA ASN A 310 34.14 -21.18 -4.45
C ASN A 310 35.47 -21.34 -3.69
N LEU A 311 35.42 -21.67 -2.41
CA LEU A 311 36.60 -21.82 -1.55
C LEU A 311 37.26 -23.21 -1.65
N THR A 312 36.67 -24.16 -2.36
CA THR A 312 37.33 -25.43 -2.71
C THR A 312 38.16 -25.32 -3.99
N LYS A 313 38.05 -24.21 -4.74
CA LYS A 313 38.83 -23.96 -5.95
C LYS A 313 40.16 -23.25 -5.61
N PRO A 314 41.24 -23.47 -6.38
CA PRO A 314 42.46 -22.68 -6.25
C PRO A 314 42.16 -21.16 -6.34
N PRO A 315 42.84 -20.30 -5.56
CA PRO A 315 44.04 -20.56 -4.75
C PRO A 315 43.77 -20.97 -3.29
N TYR A 316 42.54 -21.32 -2.92
CA TYR A 316 42.18 -21.56 -1.52
C TYR A 316 42.57 -22.97 -1.03
N PRO A 317 43.02 -23.12 0.23
CA PRO A 317 43.34 -24.42 0.81
C PRO A 317 42.08 -25.24 1.05
N LYS A 318 42.22 -26.56 0.99
CA LYS A 318 41.14 -27.49 1.34
C LYS A 318 40.86 -27.41 2.84
N LEU A 319 39.69 -26.91 3.21
CA LEU A 319 39.23 -26.86 4.60
C LEU A 319 38.63 -28.21 5.02
N THR A 320 38.93 -28.65 6.24
CA THR A 320 38.22 -29.75 6.89
C THR A 320 36.78 -29.37 7.22
N GLN A 321 35.92 -30.35 7.52
CA GLN A 321 34.53 -30.07 7.89
C GLN A 321 34.40 -29.22 9.16
N ALA A 322 35.33 -29.36 10.12
CA ALA A 322 35.35 -28.58 11.36
C ALA A 322 35.76 -27.13 11.10
N GLN A 323 36.84 -26.90 10.33
CA GLN A 323 37.28 -25.56 9.90
C GLN A 323 36.18 -24.86 9.11
N TRP A 324 35.54 -25.56 8.16
CA TRP A 324 34.41 -24.99 7.43
C TRP A 324 33.25 -24.57 8.32
N ARG A 325 32.92 -25.36 9.34
CA ARG A 325 31.85 -25.04 10.29
C ARG A 325 32.18 -23.79 11.11
N ASN A 326 33.42 -23.67 11.58
CA ASN A 326 33.88 -22.51 12.35
C ASN A 326 33.94 -21.24 11.51
N LEU A 327 34.51 -21.33 10.30
CA LEU A 327 34.53 -20.23 9.34
C LEU A 327 33.12 -19.76 8.99
N TRP A 328 32.21 -20.69 8.69
CA TRP A 328 30.82 -20.34 8.39
C TRP A 328 30.13 -19.64 9.57
N HIS A 329 30.31 -20.16 10.79
CA HIS A 329 29.76 -19.54 11.99
C HIS A 329 30.23 -18.09 12.16
N ARG A 330 31.53 -17.85 11.96
CA ARG A 330 32.12 -16.51 12.00
C ARG A 330 31.53 -15.60 10.92
N ILE A 331 31.45 -16.08 9.68
CA ILE A 331 30.89 -15.31 8.55
C ILE A 331 29.46 -14.88 8.86
N THR A 332 28.61 -15.79 9.30
CA THR A 332 27.21 -15.46 9.59
C THR A 332 27.02 -14.54 10.79
N GLN A 333 27.96 -14.52 11.73
CA GLN A 333 27.90 -13.67 12.91
C GLN A 333 28.47 -12.26 12.69
N HIS A 334 29.46 -12.14 11.80
CA HIS A 334 30.26 -10.91 11.69
C HIS A 334 30.29 -10.28 10.31
N ASP A 335 30.05 -11.07 9.25
CA ASP A 335 30.29 -10.64 7.87
C ASP A 335 29.00 -10.54 7.05
N ILE A 336 27.86 -10.96 7.60
CA ILE A 336 26.53 -10.82 7.00
C ILE A 336 25.57 -10.27 8.04
N ALA A 337 24.85 -9.20 7.70
CA ALA A 337 23.81 -8.59 8.52
C ALA A 337 22.50 -8.51 7.73
N PHE A 338 21.39 -8.86 8.38
CA PHE A 338 20.04 -8.71 7.82
C PHE A 338 19.30 -7.62 8.58
N TYR A 339 18.63 -6.74 7.83
CA TYR A 339 17.77 -5.68 8.32
C TYR A 339 16.37 -5.96 7.81
N ILE A 340 15.39 -5.90 8.70
CA ILE A 340 13.99 -6.17 8.37
C ILE A 340 13.20 -4.93 8.76
N GLU A 341 12.41 -4.41 7.83
CA GLU A 341 11.38 -3.43 8.14
C GLU A 341 10.13 -4.18 8.63
N ASP A 342 9.94 -4.20 9.94
CA ASP A 342 8.84 -4.89 10.62
C ASP A 342 7.86 -3.94 11.30
N THR A 343 8.03 -2.62 11.14
CA THR A 343 7.24 -1.62 11.86
C THR A 343 6.07 -1.09 11.04
N ARG A 344 6.13 -1.16 9.71
CA ARG A 344 5.01 -0.88 8.79
C ARG A 344 5.25 -1.44 7.38
N PRO A 345 4.18 -1.66 6.58
CA PRO A 345 4.33 -1.87 5.14
C PRO A 345 4.75 -0.57 4.44
N LEU A 346 5.57 -0.71 3.40
CA LEU A 346 6.00 0.39 2.53
C LEU A 346 5.25 0.36 1.19
N VAL A 347 5.42 1.41 0.38
CA VAL A 347 4.91 1.47 -1.00
C VAL A 347 6.09 1.73 -1.93
N ILE A 348 6.77 0.66 -2.33
CA ILE A 348 7.98 0.69 -3.13
C ILE A 348 7.70 0.16 -4.54
N TYR A 349 8.03 0.97 -5.54
CA TYR A 349 7.97 0.67 -6.97
C TYR A 349 9.23 1.24 -7.66
N PRO A 350 9.59 0.81 -8.88
CA PRO A 350 10.87 1.14 -9.50
C PRO A 350 11.27 2.62 -9.47
N GLU A 351 10.33 3.50 -9.76
CA GLU A 351 10.54 4.94 -9.87
C GLU A 351 10.80 5.63 -8.53
N ASN A 352 10.30 5.10 -7.40
CA ASN A 352 10.56 5.65 -6.07
C ASN A 352 11.60 4.86 -5.26
N ALA A 353 11.95 3.64 -5.68
CA ALA A 353 12.68 2.70 -4.85
C ALA A 353 14.07 3.20 -4.43
N ILE A 354 14.79 3.98 -5.25
CA ILE A 354 16.08 4.56 -4.83
C ILE A 354 15.88 5.51 -3.65
N LYS A 355 14.85 6.37 -3.71
CA LYS A 355 14.53 7.33 -2.64
C LYS A 355 14.17 6.58 -1.35
N VAL A 356 13.23 5.64 -1.43
CA VAL A 356 12.77 4.90 -0.25
C VAL A 356 13.91 4.11 0.41
N ILE A 357 14.75 3.43 -0.37
CA ILE A 357 15.90 2.67 0.15
C ILE A 357 16.90 3.61 0.86
N ASN A 358 17.21 4.77 0.27
CA ASN A 358 18.12 5.73 0.89
C ASN A 358 17.56 6.36 2.18
N GLU A 359 16.24 6.48 2.29
CA GLU A 359 15.58 7.08 3.47
C GLU A 359 15.40 6.05 4.60
N VAL A 360 14.95 4.84 4.27
CA VAL A 360 14.64 3.77 5.23
C VAL A 360 15.89 2.97 5.60
N SER A 361 16.71 2.61 4.62
CA SER A 361 17.80 1.64 4.74
C SER A 361 19.12 2.11 4.08
N PRO A 362 19.63 3.32 4.36
CA PRO A 362 20.78 3.91 3.65
C PRO A 362 22.09 3.11 3.75
N GLU A 363 22.18 2.19 4.70
CA GLU A 363 23.36 1.35 4.90
C GLU A 363 23.30 0.02 4.16
N ALA A 364 22.19 -0.32 3.50
CA ALA A 364 22.04 -1.60 2.82
C ALA A 364 22.96 -1.70 1.58
N ASP A 365 23.72 -2.78 1.49
CA ASP A 365 24.48 -3.13 0.30
C ASP A 365 23.59 -3.74 -0.79
N PHE A 366 22.53 -4.42 -0.36
CA PHE A 366 21.52 -5.05 -1.21
C PHE A 366 20.15 -4.96 -0.55
N THR A 367 19.10 -4.77 -1.36
CA THR A 367 17.72 -4.71 -0.86
C THR A 367 16.82 -5.75 -1.51
N VAL A 368 16.09 -6.49 -0.69
CA VAL A 368 15.00 -7.37 -1.12
C VAL A 368 13.69 -6.66 -0.80
N ILE A 369 12.91 -6.34 -1.83
CA ILE A 369 11.59 -5.72 -1.70
C ILE A 369 10.55 -6.84 -1.78
N LEU A 370 9.92 -7.15 -0.64
CA LEU A 370 8.92 -8.22 -0.54
C LEU A 370 7.53 -7.69 -0.88
N LEU A 371 7.01 -8.11 -2.01
CA LEU A 371 5.71 -7.73 -2.53
C LEU A 371 4.60 -8.64 -2.00
N GLY A 372 3.43 -8.07 -1.72
CA GLY A 372 2.24 -8.87 -1.43
C GLY A 372 1.82 -9.73 -2.61
N LYS A 373 1.04 -10.78 -2.33
CA LYS A 373 0.59 -11.77 -3.32
C LYS A 373 0.04 -11.12 -4.60
N ASN A 374 0.68 -11.41 -5.73
CA ASN A 374 0.38 -10.94 -7.08
C ASN A 374 0.41 -9.41 -7.28
N THR A 375 0.89 -8.63 -6.32
CA THR A 375 0.94 -7.16 -6.46
C THR A 375 1.96 -6.71 -7.50
N TYR A 376 2.98 -7.53 -7.78
CA TYR A 376 3.95 -7.32 -8.86
C TYR A 376 3.29 -7.13 -10.24
N ARG A 377 2.09 -7.66 -10.45
CA ARG A 377 1.39 -7.53 -11.75
C ARG A 377 1.00 -6.09 -12.05
N ALA A 378 0.77 -5.27 -11.02
CA ALA A 378 0.46 -3.84 -11.15
C ALA A 378 1.71 -2.99 -11.44
N ILE A 379 2.89 -3.61 -11.48
CA ILE A 379 4.18 -2.94 -11.59
C ILE A 379 4.90 -3.44 -12.84
N TYR A 380 5.45 -2.50 -13.61
CA TYR A 380 6.35 -2.84 -14.69
C TYR A 380 7.78 -2.73 -14.19
N PHE A 381 8.56 -3.81 -14.33
CA PHE A 381 9.98 -3.85 -14.00
C PHE A 381 10.78 -3.89 -15.30
N ASP A 382 11.65 -2.90 -15.52
CA ASP A 382 12.64 -2.96 -16.58
C ASP A 382 13.85 -3.76 -16.09
N PRO A 383 14.09 -4.99 -16.60
CA PRO A 383 15.18 -5.84 -16.13
C PRO A 383 16.58 -5.20 -16.33
N THR A 384 16.69 -4.19 -17.21
CA THR A 384 17.95 -3.51 -17.50
C THR A 384 18.24 -2.34 -16.57
N ARG A 385 17.28 -1.92 -15.73
CA ARG A 385 17.37 -0.70 -14.92
C ARG A 385 16.92 -0.87 -13.47
N ASP A 386 15.91 -1.70 -13.23
CA ASP A 386 15.17 -1.66 -11.98
C ASP A 386 15.55 -2.76 -10.99
N VAL A 387 16.26 -3.78 -11.46
CA VAL A 387 16.65 -4.98 -10.71
C VAL A 387 18.14 -5.29 -10.91
N TYR A 388 18.67 -6.17 -10.05
CA TYR A 388 20.03 -6.68 -10.19
C TYR A 388 20.23 -7.37 -11.56
N PRO A 389 21.37 -7.16 -12.26
CA PRO A 389 22.60 -6.51 -11.79
C PRO A 389 22.67 -4.99 -12.01
N ALA A 390 21.66 -4.37 -12.62
CA ALA A 390 21.69 -2.93 -12.90
C ALA A 390 21.69 -2.09 -11.62
N VAL A 391 20.97 -2.56 -10.60
CA VAL A 391 20.90 -1.97 -9.26
C VAL A 391 20.93 -3.07 -8.20
N ASN A 392 21.41 -2.79 -6.98
CA ASN A 392 21.52 -3.79 -5.91
C ASN A 392 20.18 -4.04 -5.20
N ARG A 393 19.15 -4.40 -5.97
CA ARG A 393 17.84 -4.78 -5.42
C ARG A 393 17.12 -5.82 -6.25
N LEU A 394 16.21 -6.54 -5.61
CA LEU A 394 15.24 -7.45 -6.23
C LEU A 394 13.86 -7.22 -5.66
N TYR A 395 12.85 -7.58 -6.45
CA TYR A 395 11.45 -7.65 -6.04
C TYR A 395 11.05 -9.12 -5.99
N MET A 396 10.39 -9.54 -4.92
CA MET A 396 10.00 -10.95 -4.73
C MET A 396 8.55 -11.02 -4.26
N ASP A 397 7.74 -11.89 -4.85
CA ASP A 397 6.40 -12.19 -4.35
C ASP A 397 6.50 -13.02 -3.06
N ILE A 398 5.74 -12.64 -2.04
CA ILE A 398 5.72 -13.35 -0.76
C ILE A 398 5.30 -14.82 -0.91
N MET A 399 4.44 -15.14 -1.88
CA MET A 399 4.01 -16.52 -2.12
C MET A 399 5.08 -17.37 -2.78
N ASP A 400 6.00 -16.78 -3.54
CA ASP A 400 7.12 -17.53 -4.14
C ASP A 400 8.07 -18.00 -3.05
N ILE A 401 8.23 -17.23 -1.97
CA ILE A 401 8.99 -17.66 -0.79
C ILE A 401 8.23 -18.76 -0.05
N GLU A 402 6.92 -18.58 0.18
CA GLU A 402 6.10 -19.58 0.87
C GLU A 402 6.16 -20.96 0.18
N TYR A 403 6.10 -20.99 -1.14
CA TYR A 403 6.10 -22.23 -1.92
C TYR A 403 7.49 -22.67 -2.44
N ASN A 404 8.59 -22.05 -1.97
CA ASN A 404 9.96 -22.36 -2.40
C ASN A 404 10.20 -22.19 -3.91
N GLN A 405 9.53 -21.23 -4.53
CA GLN A 405 9.65 -20.87 -5.95
C GLN A 405 10.64 -19.72 -6.19
N ALA A 406 11.15 -19.08 -5.13
CA ALA A 406 12.12 -17.99 -5.16
C ALA A 406 13.60 -18.40 -5.39
N GLY A 407 13.84 -19.56 -6.00
CA GLY A 407 15.16 -20.18 -6.07
C GLY A 407 16.20 -19.38 -6.87
N GLU A 408 15.77 -18.71 -7.93
CA GLU A 408 16.64 -17.89 -8.78
C GLU A 408 17.06 -16.59 -8.07
N GLU A 409 16.12 -15.92 -7.41
CA GLU A 409 16.36 -14.70 -6.63
C GLU A 409 17.29 -14.97 -5.46
N ILE A 410 17.08 -16.09 -4.74
CA ILE A 410 17.94 -16.52 -3.63
C ILE A 410 19.36 -16.82 -4.14
N GLU A 411 19.51 -17.43 -5.31
CA GLU A 411 20.81 -17.65 -5.94
C GLU A 411 21.50 -16.32 -6.27
N ILE A 412 20.78 -15.34 -6.82
CA ILE A 412 21.32 -14.00 -7.11
C ILE A 412 21.83 -13.32 -5.84
N ILE A 413 21.02 -13.30 -4.77
CA ILE A 413 21.39 -12.69 -3.48
C ILE A 413 22.62 -13.40 -2.90
N SER A 414 22.63 -14.73 -2.93
CA SER A 414 23.76 -15.56 -2.48
C SER A 414 25.04 -15.23 -3.25
N GLN A 415 24.98 -15.13 -4.58
CA GLN A 415 26.13 -14.75 -5.40
C GLN A 415 26.64 -13.34 -5.08
N PHE A 416 25.73 -12.39 -4.87
CA PHE A 416 26.09 -11.04 -4.43
C PHE A 416 26.87 -11.08 -3.10
N ILE A 417 26.33 -11.75 -2.08
CA ILE A 417 26.99 -11.89 -0.76
C ILE A 417 28.36 -12.57 -0.91
N CYS A 418 28.44 -13.67 -1.66
CA CYS A 418 29.70 -14.38 -1.93
C CYS A 418 30.75 -13.46 -2.55
N SER A 419 30.35 -12.63 -3.52
CA SER A 419 31.26 -11.71 -4.21
C SER A 419 31.84 -10.66 -3.27
N ARG A 420 31.05 -10.18 -2.30
CA ARG A 420 31.46 -9.19 -1.31
C ARG A 420 32.40 -9.77 -0.26
N ILE A 421 32.05 -10.92 0.31
CA ILE A 421 32.89 -11.63 1.29
C ILE A 421 34.26 -11.98 0.70
N THR A 422 34.26 -12.51 -0.54
CA THR A 422 35.49 -12.94 -1.22
C THR A 422 36.41 -11.78 -1.56
N ARG A 423 35.86 -10.63 -1.97
CA ARG A 423 36.64 -9.40 -2.24
C ARG A 423 37.20 -8.78 -0.96
N GLY A 424 36.48 -8.88 0.16
CA GLY A 424 36.82 -8.19 1.40
C GLY A 424 37.87 -8.88 2.28
N GLN A 425 37.76 -10.20 2.53
CA GLN A 425 38.42 -10.76 3.73
C GLN A 425 38.90 -12.21 3.66
N VAL A 426 38.60 -12.98 2.62
CA VAL A 426 38.86 -14.44 2.61
C VAL A 426 40.35 -14.81 2.73
N LEU A 427 41.27 -14.03 2.16
CA LEU A 427 42.71 -14.31 2.27
C LEU A 427 43.25 -14.15 3.70
N ASN A 428 42.69 -13.23 4.49
CA ASN A 428 43.09 -13.01 5.88
C ASN A 428 42.42 -14.02 6.83
N LEU A 429 41.15 -14.38 6.55
CA LEU A 429 40.38 -15.37 7.30
C LEU A 429 41.04 -16.76 7.26
N ILE A 430 41.46 -17.19 6.07
CA ILE A 430 42.06 -18.49 5.83
C ILE A 430 43.47 -18.60 6.43
N ARG A 431 44.26 -17.51 6.41
CA ARG A 431 45.58 -17.47 7.04
C ARG A 431 45.51 -17.66 8.56
N MET A 432 44.52 -17.07 9.24
CA MET A 432 44.38 -17.16 10.69
C MET A 432 43.93 -18.54 11.20
N GLU A 433 43.11 -19.29 10.46
CA GLU A 433 42.71 -20.65 10.88
C GLU A 433 43.80 -21.69 10.60
N SER A 434 44.57 -21.51 9.52
CA SER A 434 45.67 -22.42 9.18
C SER A 434 46.79 -22.37 10.23
N SER A 435 47.07 -21.20 10.81
CA SER A 435 48.08 -21.02 11.86
C SER A 435 47.68 -21.59 13.23
N LYS A 436 46.38 -21.75 13.52
CA LYS A 436 45.90 -22.36 14.78
C LYS A 436 45.88 -23.89 14.77
N SER A 437 46.09 -24.50 13.59
CA SER A 437 46.04 -25.96 13.41
C SER A 437 47.44 -26.61 13.39
N GLN A 438 48.50 -25.79 13.48
CA GLN A 438 49.92 -26.21 13.42
C GLN A 438 50.67 -26.02 14.75
N GLY A 439 49.99 -25.58 15.81
CA GLY A 439 50.48 -25.54 17.18
C GLY A 439 49.48 -26.24 18.08
#